data_AF-A0A7W8JPK9-F1
#
_entry.id   AF-A0A7W8JPK9-F1
#
_cell.length_a   1.000
_cell.length_b   1.000
_cell.length_c   1.000
_cell.angle_alpha   90.00
_cell.angle_beta   90.00
_cell.angle_gamma   90.00
#
_symmetry.space_group_name_H-M   'P 1'
#
loop_
_entity.id
_entity.type
_entity.pdbx_description
1 polymer ?
#
loop_
_entity_poly.entity_id
_entity_poly.type
_entity_poly.pdbx_seq_one_letter_code
_entity_poly.pdbx_strand_id
1 'polypeptide(L)'
;MRLTKLVFALCLMALAPHAFAASFDCSKAASSTEKLICSDAETSALDSKLQQAYKTALTATDAYGKRELAKEQRNWIQYTRGICQEASCLRQVYTARIAVLARNEKNILDGEVYSHCETPNDGNPSGRECVNVVPIRDPNYRVDSFNQSLTQQKQKGRIIGCNRLIDLPVGTAGSNHSFGGFCVLQDDSQRKNVEICNDDMFGHFHVQTVSAQDASDKHLIDFIYAQCYGG
;
A
#
# COMPACT_ATOMS: atom_id res chain seq x y z
N MET A 1 -23.28 12.88 74.65
CA MET A 1 -22.43 12.37 73.54
C MET A 1 -23.28 11.48 72.64
N ARG A 2 -23.53 11.87 71.40
CA ARG A 2 -23.67 10.96 70.24
C ARG A 2 -23.63 11.79 68.96
N LEU A 3 -22.45 11.75 68.34
CA LEU A 3 -22.18 12.20 66.99
C LEU A 3 -23.02 11.39 66.00
N THR A 4 -23.68 12.05 65.07
CA THR A 4 -24.09 11.44 63.80
C THR A 4 -23.45 12.24 62.67
N LYS A 5 -22.29 11.73 62.21
CA LYS A 5 -21.57 12.20 61.03
C LYS A 5 -22.40 11.82 59.80
N LEU A 6 -22.90 12.80 59.06
CA LEU A 6 -23.40 12.57 57.70
C LEU A 6 -22.22 12.21 56.79
N VAL A 7 -22.17 10.95 56.37
CA VAL A 7 -21.23 10.45 55.37
C VAL A 7 -21.79 10.81 53.99
N PHE A 8 -21.16 11.77 53.33
CA PHE A 8 -21.42 12.10 51.93
C PHE A 8 -20.72 11.04 51.07
N ALA A 9 -21.45 10.02 50.63
CA ALA A 9 -20.94 9.00 49.73
C ALA A 9 -20.84 9.58 48.30
N LEU A 10 -19.66 10.09 47.95
CA LEU A 10 -19.33 10.50 46.59
C LEU A 10 -19.15 9.25 45.73
N CYS A 11 -20.12 8.96 44.88
CA CYS A 11 -20.10 7.85 43.94
C CYS A 11 -19.08 8.17 42.82
N LEU A 12 -17.83 7.72 42.99
CA LEU A 12 -16.80 7.79 41.95
C LEU A 12 -17.15 6.74 40.87
N MET A 13 -17.89 7.14 39.85
CA MET A 13 -18.01 6.36 38.62
C MET A 13 -16.64 6.36 37.94
N ALA A 14 -15.85 5.31 38.18
CA ALA A 14 -14.63 5.05 37.44
C ALA A 14 -15.02 4.78 35.97
N LEU A 15 -14.75 5.75 35.09
CA LEU A 15 -14.71 5.48 33.65
C LEU A 15 -13.54 4.51 33.42
N ALA A 16 -13.83 3.21 33.37
CA ALA A 16 -12.86 2.24 32.89
C ALA A 16 -12.52 2.62 31.43
N PRO A 17 -11.23 2.78 31.08
CA PRO A 17 -10.86 2.97 29.69
C PRO A 17 -11.37 1.74 28.92
N HIS A 18 -12.17 1.98 27.89
CA HIS A 18 -12.63 0.92 27.00
C HIS A 18 -11.39 0.33 26.33
N ALA A 19 -10.96 -0.84 26.79
CA ALA A 19 -9.85 -1.55 26.19
C ALA A 19 -10.32 -2.10 24.84
N PHE A 20 -10.18 -1.29 23.80
CA PHE A 20 -10.33 -1.78 22.44
C PHE A 20 -9.19 -2.75 22.15
N ALA A 21 -9.54 -3.97 21.74
CA ALA A 21 -8.56 -5.00 21.42
C ALA A 21 -8.01 -4.72 20.02
N ALA A 22 -7.01 -3.85 19.92
CA ALA A 22 -6.13 -3.80 18.76
C ALA A 22 -5.18 -5.02 18.80
N SER A 23 -4.52 -5.31 17.68
CA SER A 23 -3.50 -6.37 17.60
C SER A 23 -2.21 -6.04 18.36
N PHE A 24 -2.13 -4.84 18.94
CA PHE A 24 -1.03 -4.33 19.74
C PHE A 24 -1.53 -3.63 21.01
N ASP A 25 -0.60 -3.37 21.94
CA ASP A 25 -0.89 -2.69 23.19
C ASP A 25 -1.11 -1.18 22.96
N CYS A 26 -2.36 -0.73 23.05
CA CYS A 26 -2.73 0.67 22.84
C CYS A 26 -2.07 1.64 23.83
N SER A 27 -1.60 1.17 24.99
CA SER A 27 -0.83 2.02 25.91
C SER A 27 0.57 2.36 25.37
N LYS A 28 1.05 1.61 24.37
CA LYS A 28 2.34 1.79 23.69
C LYS A 28 2.22 2.43 22.31
N ALA A 29 1.04 2.90 21.93
CA ALA A 29 0.80 3.57 20.65
C ALA A 29 1.69 4.83 20.52
N ALA A 30 2.61 4.82 19.56
CA ALA A 30 3.59 5.88 19.37
C ALA A 30 3.21 6.80 18.20
N SER A 31 2.81 6.21 17.08
CA SER A 31 2.44 6.94 15.87
C SER A 31 1.04 7.54 15.94
N SER A 32 0.77 8.58 15.14
CA SER A 32 -0.58 9.14 14.97
C SER A 32 -1.57 8.09 14.49
N THR A 33 -1.14 7.22 13.56
CA THR A 33 -1.95 6.10 13.05
C THR A 33 -2.31 5.09 14.13
N GLU A 34 -1.36 4.68 14.98
CA GLU A 34 -1.64 3.75 16.10
C GLU A 34 -2.60 4.37 17.11
N LYS A 35 -2.41 5.64 17.45
CA LYS A 35 -3.32 6.36 18.34
C LYS A 35 -4.73 6.43 17.76
N LEU A 36 -4.84 6.68 16.45
CA LEU A 36 -6.11 6.70 15.74
C LEU A 36 -6.79 5.32 15.75
N ILE A 37 -6.05 4.24 15.49
CA ILE A 37 -6.54 2.85 15.60
C ILE A 37 -7.10 2.60 17.00
N CYS A 38 -6.36 3.00 18.04
CA CYS A 38 -6.75 2.79 19.43
C CYS A 38 -7.93 3.65 19.89
N SER A 39 -8.17 4.79 19.25
CA SER A 39 -9.27 5.69 19.58
C SER A 39 -10.60 5.34 18.88
N ASP A 40 -10.56 4.49 17.86
CA ASP A 40 -11.73 4.12 17.04
C ASP A 40 -12.04 2.63 17.17
N ALA A 41 -13.16 2.32 17.83
CA ALA A 41 -13.57 0.95 18.13
C ALA A 41 -13.64 0.05 16.89
N GLU A 42 -14.20 0.57 15.80
CA GLU A 42 -14.37 -0.15 14.54
C GLU A 42 -13.01 -0.44 13.88
N THR A 43 -12.13 0.57 13.81
CA THR A 43 -10.77 0.40 13.30
C THR A 43 -9.95 -0.59 14.15
N SER A 44 -10.06 -0.51 15.48
CA SER A 44 -9.40 -1.47 16.37
C SER A 44 -9.87 -2.91 16.13
N ALA A 45 -11.17 -3.12 15.91
CA ALA A 45 -11.71 -4.45 15.60
C ALA A 45 -11.21 -4.96 14.24
N LEU A 46 -11.13 -4.09 13.24
CA LEU A 46 -10.55 -4.41 11.94
C LEU A 46 -9.07 -4.76 12.04
N ASP A 47 -8.32 -4.09 12.90
CA ASP A 47 -6.91 -4.41 13.15
C ASP A 47 -6.71 -5.82 13.72
N SER A 48 -7.50 -6.19 14.73
CA SER A 48 -7.53 -7.55 15.25
C SER A 48 -7.95 -8.58 14.18
N LYS A 49 -8.96 -8.28 13.36
CA LYS A 49 -9.42 -9.15 12.27
C LYS A 49 -8.34 -9.35 11.22
N LEU A 50 -7.62 -8.30 10.84
CA LEU A 50 -6.50 -8.38 9.92
C LEU A 50 -5.39 -9.26 10.47
N GLN A 51 -5.06 -9.13 11.76
CA GLN A 51 -4.04 -9.96 12.39
C GLN A 51 -4.42 -11.45 12.35
N GLN A 52 -5.70 -11.78 12.53
CA GLN A 52 -6.18 -13.15 12.39
C GLN A 52 -6.09 -13.64 10.93
N ALA A 53 -6.58 -12.85 9.97
CA ALA A 53 -6.53 -13.18 8.55
C ALA A 53 -5.08 -13.41 8.06
N TYR A 54 -4.14 -12.57 8.51
CA TYR A 54 -2.72 -12.70 8.19
C TYR A 54 -2.13 -14.02 8.71
N LYS A 55 -2.47 -14.42 9.95
CA LYS A 55 -2.03 -15.72 10.51
C LYS A 55 -2.59 -16.89 9.71
N THR A 56 -3.86 -16.84 9.32
CA THR A 56 -4.49 -17.88 8.49
C THR A 56 -3.82 -17.97 7.11
N ALA A 57 -3.60 -16.83 6.46
CA ALA A 57 -2.93 -16.78 5.17
C ALA A 57 -1.51 -17.37 5.24
N LEU A 58 -0.72 -17.00 6.26
CA LEU A 58 0.61 -17.58 6.47
C LEU A 58 0.58 -19.11 6.61
N THR A 59 -0.44 -19.69 7.23
CA THR A 59 -0.57 -21.15 7.36
C THR A 59 -0.88 -21.82 6.02
N ALA A 60 -1.64 -21.16 5.15
CA ALA A 60 -2.02 -21.68 3.84
C ALA A 60 -0.89 -21.58 2.79
N THR A 61 0.00 -20.61 2.94
CA THR A 61 1.07 -20.31 1.98
C THR A 61 2.30 -21.21 2.15
N ASP A 62 2.98 -21.49 1.03
CA ASP A 62 4.25 -22.21 1.00
C ASP A 62 5.43 -21.43 1.62
N ALA A 63 6.62 -22.03 1.68
CA ALA A 63 7.79 -21.41 2.32
C ALA A 63 8.31 -20.16 1.60
N TYR A 64 8.15 -20.08 0.27
CA TYR A 64 8.55 -18.91 -0.51
C TYR A 64 7.54 -17.78 -0.27
N GLY A 65 6.26 -18.05 -0.49
CA GLY A 65 5.20 -17.07 -0.33
C GLY A 65 5.03 -16.58 1.11
N LYS A 66 5.43 -17.34 2.13
CA LYS A 66 5.49 -16.83 3.52
C LYS A 66 6.42 -15.62 3.65
N ARG A 67 7.56 -15.64 2.95
CA ARG A 67 8.52 -14.53 2.96
C ARG A 67 7.96 -13.33 2.22
N GLU A 68 7.38 -13.55 1.04
CA GLU A 68 6.75 -12.49 0.25
C GLU A 68 5.55 -11.89 0.98
N LEU A 69 4.63 -12.70 1.51
CA LEU A 69 3.49 -12.23 2.28
C LEU A 69 3.91 -11.41 3.52
N ALA A 70 5.01 -11.78 4.18
CA ALA A 70 5.57 -10.98 5.26
C ALA A 70 6.17 -9.66 4.79
N LYS A 71 6.79 -9.62 3.61
CA LYS A 71 7.25 -8.38 2.96
C LYS A 71 6.06 -7.49 2.61
N GLU A 72 5.05 -8.01 1.92
CA GLU A 72 3.82 -7.28 1.60
C GLU A 72 3.16 -6.70 2.84
N GLN A 73 3.12 -7.46 3.94
CA GLN A 73 2.47 -7.02 5.17
C GLN A 73 3.23 -5.87 5.82
N ARG A 74 4.58 -5.89 5.81
CA ARG A 74 5.40 -4.76 6.28
C ARG A 74 5.20 -3.53 5.41
N ASN A 75 5.21 -3.71 4.09
CA ASN A 75 4.97 -2.63 3.14
C ASN A 75 3.58 -2.03 3.32
N TRP A 76 2.53 -2.84 3.47
CA TRP A 76 1.17 -2.37 3.73
C TRP A 76 1.08 -1.58 5.04
N ILE A 77 1.72 -2.06 6.11
CA ILE A 77 1.78 -1.36 7.41
C ILE A 77 2.40 0.04 7.25
N GLN A 78 3.50 0.13 6.50
CA GLN A 78 4.28 1.35 6.36
C GLN A 78 3.64 2.34 5.36
N TYR A 79 3.28 1.86 4.19
CA TYR A 79 3.00 2.68 3.01
C TYR A 79 1.50 2.78 2.66
N THR A 80 0.65 1.92 3.25
CA THR A 80 -0.81 2.01 3.06
C THR A 80 -1.51 2.41 4.35
N ARG A 81 -1.30 1.66 5.44
CA ARG A 81 -1.87 1.99 6.75
C ARG A 81 -1.23 3.24 7.33
N GLY A 82 0.10 3.32 7.32
CA GLY A 82 0.87 4.39 7.95
C GLY A 82 0.62 5.78 7.38
N ILE A 83 0.10 5.88 6.16
CA ILE A 83 -0.20 7.18 5.54
C ILE A 83 -1.61 7.69 5.84
N CYS A 84 -2.52 6.87 6.36
CA CYS A 84 -3.88 7.31 6.68
C CYS A 84 -3.91 8.40 7.74
N GLN A 85 -4.71 9.44 7.52
CA GLN A 85 -4.87 10.59 8.41
C GLN A 85 -6.19 10.58 9.19
N GLU A 86 -7.12 9.68 8.86
CA GLU A 86 -8.46 9.60 9.43
C GLU A 86 -8.99 8.15 9.50
N ALA A 87 -9.96 7.90 10.38
CA ALA A 87 -10.46 6.56 10.66
C ALA A 87 -11.14 5.92 9.44
N SER A 88 -11.86 6.70 8.62
CA SER A 88 -12.44 6.27 7.34
C SER A 88 -11.39 5.66 6.40
N CYS A 89 -10.25 6.34 6.22
CA CYS A 89 -9.11 5.82 5.45
C CYS A 89 -8.66 4.46 6.00
N LEU A 90 -8.47 4.36 7.33
CA LEU A 90 -8.05 3.11 7.97
C LEU A 90 -9.04 1.99 7.71
N ARG A 91 -10.33 2.21 7.99
CA ARG A 91 -11.37 1.19 7.79
C ARG A 91 -11.40 0.67 6.36
N GLN A 92 -11.24 1.56 5.38
CA GLN A 92 -11.15 1.19 3.96
C GLN A 92 -9.93 0.30 3.69
N VAL A 93 -8.73 0.72 4.08
CA VAL A 93 -7.50 -0.04 3.76
C VAL A 93 -7.40 -1.35 4.54
N TYR A 94 -7.92 -1.40 5.77
CA TYR A 94 -8.01 -2.65 6.54
C TYR A 94 -8.98 -3.62 5.86
N THR A 95 -10.17 -3.16 5.46
CA THR A 95 -11.16 -4.01 4.79
C THR A 95 -10.60 -4.59 3.49
N ALA A 96 -9.95 -3.76 2.67
CA ALA A 96 -9.32 -4.20 1.43
C ALA A 96 -8.21 -5.23 1.69
N ARG A 97 -7.32 -4.99 2.67
CA ARG A 97 -6.24 -5.93 2.99
C ARG A 97 -6.75 -7.25 3.58
N ILE A 98 -7.78 -7.21 4.41
CA ILE A 98 -8.44 -8.42 4.92
C ILE A 98 -9.00 -9.25 3.75
N ALA A 99 -9.64 -8.63 2.77
CA ALA A 99 -10.15 -9.33 1.59
C ALA A 99 -9.03 -10.01 0.78
N VAL A 100 -7.89 -9.34 0.61
CA VAL A 100 -6.69 -9.92 -0.02
C VAL A 100 -6.16 -11.12 0.76
N LEU A 101 -6.01 -10.99 2.08
CA LEU A 101 -5.50 -12.06 2.94
C LEU A 101 -6.46 -13.26 3.00
N ALA A 102 -7.77 -13.01 3.00
CA ALA A 102 -8.80 -14.03 3.08
C ALA A 102 -8.83 -14.98 1.86
N ARG A 103 -8.19 -14.62 0.75
CA ARG A 103 -8.00 -15.53 -0.39
C ARG A 103 -7.11 -16.73 -0.06
N ASN A 104 -6.29 -16.64 0.99
CA ASN A 104 -5.42 -17.72 1.48
C ASN A 104 -4.60 -18.38 0.36
N GLU A 105 -4.04 -17.55 -0.54
CA GLU A 105 -3.28 -18.01 -1.69
C GLU A 105 -2.08 -18.87 -1.26
N LYS A 106 -1.99 -20.06 -1.87
CA LYS A 106 -0.92 -21.02 -1.58
C LYS A 106 0.44 -20.54 -2.09
N ASN A 107 0.44 -19.94 -3.28
CA ASN A 107 1.62 -19.42 -3.94
C ASN A 107 1.46 -17.90 -4.04
N ILE A 108 2.29 -17.15 -3.32
CA ILE A 108 2.35 -15.69 -3.45
C ILE A 108 3.47 -15.43 -4.46
N LEU A 109 3.07 -15.11 -5.68
CA LEU A 109 3.97 -14.72 -6.76
C LEU A 109 3.73 -13.23 -7.05
N ASP A 110 4.80 -12.47 -7.21
CA ASP A 110 4.71 -11.13 -7.77
C ASP A 110 4.34 -11.26 -9.24
N GLY A 111 3.11 -10.84 -9.58
CA GLY A 111 2.60 -10.95 -10.93
C GLY A 111 2.00 -12.31 -11.23
N GLU A 112 0.68 -12.39 -11.29
CA GLU A 112 0.07 -13.43 -12.11
C GLU A 112 0.43 -13.07 -13.56
N VAL A 113 1.03 -14.02 -14.30
CA VAL A 113 1.31 -13.90 -15.73
C VAL A 113 -0.02 -13.88 -16.48
N TYR A 114 -0.81 -12.83 -16.30
CA TYR A 114 -1.92 -12.50 -17.17
C TYR A 114 -1.33 -11.79 -18.37
N SER A 115 -0.79 -12.59 -19.29
CA SER A 115 -0.39 -12.16 -20.62
C SER A 115 -1.65 -11.85 -21.45
N HIS A 116 -2.39 -10.78 -21.10
CA HIS A 116 -3.20 -10.12 -22.13
C HIS A 116 -2.29 -9.11 -22.80
N CYS A 117 -2.08 -9.33 -24.09
CA CYS A 117 -1.33 -8.43 -24.94
C CYS A 117 -2.03 -7.08 -24.97
N GLU A 118 -1.43 -6.05 -24.37
CA GLU A 118 -1.91 -4.69 -24.54
C GLU A 118 -1.07 -4.00 -25.62
N THR A 119 -1.75 -3.25 -26.48
CA THR A 119 -1.11 -2.40 -27.48
C THR A 119 -1.09 -0.98 -26.94
N PRO A 120 0.08 -0.45 -26.57
CA PRO A 120 0.20 0.96 -26.21
C PRO A 120 -0.09 1.84 -27.43
N ASN A 121 -0.73 2.99 -27.21
CA ASN A 121 -1.09 3.96 -28.25
C ASN A 121 -1.98 3.39 -29.39
N ASP A 122 -3.31 3.51 -29.24
CA ASP A 122 -4.35 2.95 -30.13
C ASP A 122 -4.33 3.44 -31.62
N GLY A 123 -3.29 4.16 -32.05
CA GLY A 123 -3.25 4.92 -33.31
C GLY A 123 -2.07 4.67 -34.26
N ASN A 124 -1.15 3.72 -34.00
CA ASN A 124 -0.05 3.43 -34.94
C ASN A 124 -0.26 2.11 -35.72
N PRO A 125 -0.64 2.15 -37.00
CA PRO A 125 -0.89 0.95 -37.80
C PRO A 125 0.37 0.17 -38.22
N SER A 126 1.58 0.66 -37.93
CA SER A 126 2.84 0.10 -38.47
C SER A 126 3.72 -0.63 -37.46
N GLY A 127 3.29 -0.81 -36.20
CA GLY A 127 4.12 -1.45 -35.17
C GLY A 127 3.30 -1.95 -34.00
N ARG A 128 2.72 -3.16 -34.11
CA ARG A 128 2.11 -3.85 -32.97
C ARG A 128 3.21 -4.42 -32.07
N GLU A 129 3.92 -3.57 -31.32
CA GLU A 129 4.70 -4.07 -30.18
C GLU A 129 3.72 -4.32 -29.04
N CYS A 130 3.34 -5.58 -28.94
CA CYS A 130 2.56 -6.11 -27.85
C CYS A 130 3.43 -6.08 -26.59
N VAL A 131 2.97 -5.41 -25.53
CA VAL A 131 3.66 -5.48 -24.23
C VAL A 131 2.92 -6.41 -23.30
N ASN A 132 3.70 -7.21 -22.57
CA ASN A 132 3.17 -7.97 -21.45
C ASN A 132 2.91 -6.99 -20.30
N VAL A 133 1.76 -7.12 -19.66
CA VAL A 133 1.37 -6.27 -18.53
C VAL A 133 1.21 -7.16 -17.32
N VAL A 134 2.05 -6.94 -16.31
CA VAL A 134 2.05 -7.76 -15.10
C VAL A 134 1.62 -6.88 -13.91
N PRO A 135 0.36 -7.00 -13.45
CA PRO A 135 -0.08 -6.26 -12.27
C PRO A 135 0.59 -6.82 -11.02
N ILE A 136 1.21 -5.96 -10.22
CA ILE A 136 1.88 -6.37 -8.99
C ILE A 136 0.90 -6.33 -7.82
N ARG A 137 0.88 -7.43 -7.06
CA ARG A 137 -0.03 -7.63 -5.93
C ARG A 137 0.21 -6.66 -4.78
N ASP A 138 1.47 -6.39 -4.44
CA ASP A 138 1.84 -5.32 -3.50
C ASP A 138 2.17 -4.04 -4.27
N PRO A 139 1.26 -3.04 -4.30
CA PRO A 139 1.52 -1.80 -5.02
C PRO A 139 2.71 -1.02 -4.44
N ASN A 140 3.10 -1.28 -3.20
CA ASN A 140 4.21 -0.58 -2.55
C ASN A 140 5.57 -1.25 -2.75
N TYR A 141 5.64 -2.37 -3.51
CA TYR A 141 6.86 -3.14 -3.71
C TYR A 141 8.06 -2.30 -4.20
N ARG A 142 7.80 -1.25 -4.99
CA ARG A 142 8.81 -0.36 -5.59
C ARG A 142 9.00 0.99 -4.90
N VAL A 143 8.32 1.28 -3.78
CA VAL A 143 8.37 2.61 -3.15
C VAL A 143 9.81 3.07 -2.84
N ASP A 144 10.67 2.18 -2.34
CA ASP A 144 12.07 2.52 -2.06
C ASP A 144 12.88 2.79 -3.33
N SER A 145 12.65 2.03 -4.40
CA SER A 145 13.30 2.23 -5.71
C SER A 145 12.87 3.56 -6.33
N PHE A 146 11.58 3.90 -6.30
CA PHE A 146 11.10 5.21 -6.75
C PHE A 146 11.71 6.37 -5.94
N ASN A 147 11.83 6.22 -4.62
CA ASN A 147 12.47 7.24 -3.78
C ASN A 147 13.98 7.39 -4.05
N GLN A 148 14.64 6.29 -4.41
CA GLN A 148 16.03 6.34 -4.88
C GLN A 148 16.13 7.14 -6.19
N SER A 149 15.26 6.87 -7.17
CA SER A 149 15.25 7.60 -8.44
C SER A 149 14.90 9.09 -8.26
N LEU A 150 13.94 9.44 -7.39
CA LEU A 150 13.67 10.84 -7.01
C LEU A 150 14.93 11.54 -6.49
N THR A 151 15.66 10.87 -5.59
CA THR A 151 16.90 11.40 -4.99
C THR A 151 17.99 11.60 -6.06
N GLN A 152 18.20 10.60 -6.92
CA GLN A 152 19.18 10.65 -8.01
C GLN A 152 18.89 11.78 -9.00
N GLN A 153 17.61 11.99 -9.32
CA GLN A 153 17.15 13.02 -10.25
C GLN A 153 16.87 14.38 -9.57
N LYS A 154 17.25 14.53 -8.30
CA LYS A 154 17.08 15.76 -7.49
C LYS A 154 15.65 16.30 -7.48
N GLN A 155 14.67 15.39 -7.58
CA GLN A 155 13.25 15.72 -7.45
C GLN A 155 12.90 15.93 -5.98
N LYS A 156 11.97 16.86 -5.72
CA LYS A 156 11.50 17.15 -4.36
C LYS A 156 10.48 16.13 -3.88
N GLY A 157 10.37 16.01 -2.55
CA GLY A 157 9.42 15.15 -1.89
C GLY A 157 9.84 13.67 -1.82
N ARG A 158 8.91 12.84 -1.34
CA ARG A 158 9.09 11.40 -1.16
C ARG A 158 7.79 10.68 -1.52
N ILE A 159 7.88 9.56 -2.23
CA ILE A 159 6.77 8.62 -2.36
C ILE A 159 6.51 7.98 -1.01
N ILE A 160 5.30 8.17 -0.50
CA ILE A 160 4.88 7.64 0.81
C ILE A 160 3.97 6.42 0.70
N GLY A 161 3.50 6.10 -0.51
CA GLY A 161 2.72 4.90 -0.78
C GLY A 161 2.16 4.90 -2.20
N CYS A 162 1.80 3.73 -2.67
CA CYS A 162 1.20 3.50 -3.98
C CYS A 162 -0.06 2.64 -3.84
N ASN A 163 -1.03 2.85 -4.73
CA ASN A 163 -2.26 2.07 -4.78
C ASN A 163 -2.34 1.16 -6.01
N ARG A 164 -1.47 1.37 -7.00
CA ARG A 164 -1.34 0.55 -8.20
C ARG A 164 0.13 0.43 -8.60
N LEU A 165 0.54 -0.73 -9.10
CA LEU A 165 1.86 -0.98 -9.64
C LEU A 165 1.75 -2.02 -10.77
N ILE A 166 2.38 -1.71 -11.89
CA ILE A 166 2.45 -2.51 -13.10
C ILE A 166 3.92 -2.70 -13.46
N ASP A 167 4.26 -3.91 -13.89
CA ASP A 167 5.53 -4.27 -14.51
C ASP A 167 5.31 -4.51 -16.00
N LEU A 168 6.10 -3.85 -16.85
CA LEU A 168 6.23 -4.11 -18.27
C LEU A 168 7.57 -4.83 -18.53
N PRO A 169 7.62 -6.16 -18.50
CA PRO A 169 8.85 -6.91 -18.75
C PRO A 169 9.22 -6.88 -20.24
N VAL A 170 10.50 -6.66 -20.54
CA VAL A 170 11.08 -6.74 -21.89
C VAL A 170 12.01 -7.95 -21.98
N GLY A 171 11.66 -8.98 -22.75
CA GLY A 171 12.54 -10.15 -22.99
C GLY A 171 12.27 -11.37 -22.09
N THR A 172 13.29 -12.17 -21.79
CA THR A 172 13.21 -13.41 -20.99
C THR A 172 13.42 -13.15 -19.49
N ALA A 173 12.86 -14.00 -18.61
CA ALA A 173 13.00 -13.90 -17.15
C ALA A 173 14.38 -13.38 -16.65
N GLY A 174 14.39 -12.24 -15.96
CA GLY A 174 15.60 -11.55 -15.49
C GLY A 174 16.15 -10.47 -16.45
N SER A 175 15.36 -10.07 -17.44
CA SER A 175 15.67 -9.03 -18.42
C SER A 175 15.33 -7.63 -17.93
N ASN A 176 15.22 -6.65 -18.83
CA ASN A 176 14.86 -5.29 -18.45
C ASN A 176 13.37 -5.19 -18.08
N HIS A 177 13.07 -4.58 -16.93
CA HIS A 177 11.71 -4.41 -16.42
C HIS A 177 11.46 -2.94 -16.17
N SER A 178 10.42 -2.41 -16.80
CA SER A 178 9.98 -1.04 -16.57
C SER A 178 8.75 -1.07 -15.67
N PHE A 179 8.88 -0.50 -14.48
CA PHE A 179 7.81 -0.47 -13.50
C PHE A 179 7.14 0.89 -13.53
N GLY A 180 5.83 0.93 -13.34
CA GLY A 180 5.15 2.18 -13.01
C GLY A 180 3.93 2.00 -12.13
N GLY A 181 3.57 3.05 -11.42
CA GLY A 181 2.50 3.02 -10.45
C GLY A 181 1.81 4.36 -10.28
N PHE A 182 0.62 4.29 -9.69
CA PHE A 182 -0.05 5.45 -9.13
C PHE A 182 0.30 5.55 -7.65
N CYS A 183 0.88 6.67 -7.27
CA CYS A 183 1.47 6.88 -5.96
C CYS A 183 1.11 8.23 -5.36
N VAL A 184 1.34 8.36 -4.06
CA VAL A 184 1.23 9.61 -3.33
C VAL A 184 2.64 10.15 -3.10
N LEU A 185 2.94 11.29 -3.71
CA LEU A 185 4.14 12.08 -3.45
C LEU A 185 3.83 13.06 -2.32
N GLN A 186 4.62 13.00 -1.24
CA GLN A 186 4.59 14.00 -0.18
C GLN A 186 5.75 14.97 -0.33
N ASP A 187 5.44 16.25 -0.45
CA ASP A 187 6.40 17.36 -0.45
C ASP A 187 6.00 18.30 0.69
N ASP A 188 6.81 18.31 1.76
CA ASP A 188 6.46 18.91 3.05
C ASP A 188 5.09 18.43 3.59
N SER A 189 4.12 19.34 3.70
CA SER A 189 2.74 19.04 4.14
C SER A 189 1.80 18.70 2.98
N GLN A 190 2.23 18.87 1.74
CA GLN A 190 1.40 18.68 0.55
C GLN A 190 1.50 17.23 0.09
N ARG A 191 0.34 16.61 -0.17
CA ARG A 191 0.25 15.28 -0.78
C ARG A 191 -0.35 15.42 -2.17
N LYS A 192 0.32 14.85 -3.17
CA LYS A 192 -0.12 14.87 -4.57
C LYS A 192 -0.21 13.44 -5.09
N ASN A 193 -1.27 13.16 -5.85
CA ASN A 193 -1.33 11.94 -6.63
C ASN A 193 -0.42 12.11 -7.84
N VAL A 194 0.44 11.12 -8.05
CA VAL A 194 1.40 11.09 -9.15
C VAL A 194 1.31 9.75 -9.87
N GLU A 195 1.57 9.78 -11.16
CA GLU A 195 2.05 8.61 -11.87
C GLU A 195 3.57 8.68 -11.95
N ILE A 196 4.20 7.53 -11.75
CA ILE A 196 5.65 7.41 -11.63
C ILE A 196 6.09 6.13 -12.30
N CYS A 197 7.20 6.19 -13.04
CA CYS A 197 7.81 5.01 -13.61
C CYS A 197 9.33 5.05 -13.46
N ASN A 198 9.92 3.86 -13.40
CA ASN A 198 11.36 3.73 -13.48
C ASN A 198 11.79 2.44 -14.17
N ASP A 199 12.96 2.53 -14.78
CA ASP A 199 13.70 1.44 -15.38
C ASP A 199 15.12 1.50 -14.81
N ASP A 200 15.46 0.55 -13.94
CA ASP A 200 16.74 0.59 -13.23
C ASP A 200 17.93 0.22 -14.13
N MET A 201 17.69 -0.49 -15.25
CA MET A 201 18.78 -0.91 -16.15
C MET A 201 19.23 0.21 -17.07
N PHE A 202 18.29 0.98 -17.62
CA PHE A 202 18.58 2.09 -18.53
C PHE A 202 18.57 3.45 -17.83
N GLY A 203 18.14 3.50 -16.56
CA GLY A 203 18.11 4.72 -15.76
C GLY A 203 16.98 5.68 -16.14
N HIS A 204 15.98 5.20 -16.89
CA HIS A 204 14.80 5.99 -17.21
C HIS A 204 13.96 6.19 -15.95
N PHE A 205 13.52 7.42 -15.73
CA PHE A 205 12.70 7.79 -14.59
C PHE A 205 11.82 8.96 -14.96
N HIS A 206 10.53 8.85 -14.70
CA HIS A 206 9.59 9.95 -14.88
C HIS A 206 8.57 9.98 -13.75
N VAL A 207 8.19 11.18 -13.33
CA VAL A 207 7.14 11.41 -12.33
C VAL A 207 6.34 12.64 -12.72
N GLN A 208 5.02 12.54 -12.73
CA GLN A 208 4.13 13.68 -12.97
C GLN A 208 2.84 13.57 -12.17
N THR A 209 2.19 14.71 -11.93
CA THR A 209 0.89 14.72 -11.24
C THR A 209 -0.19 14.10 -12.11
N VAL A 210 -1.08 13.31 -11.51
CA VAL A 210 -2.20 12.67 -12.20
C VAL A 210 -3.50 12.96 -11.48
N SER A 211 -4.57 13.19 -12.24
CA SER A 211 -5.92 13.35 -11.69
C SER A 211 -6.53 11.98 -11.36
N ALA A 212 -7.54 11.94 -10.48
CA ALA A 212 -8.22 10.69 -10.18
C ALA A 212 -9.01 10.13 -11.38
N GLN A 213 -9.42 11.01 -12.31
CA GLN A 213 -10.16 10.65 -13.51
C GLN A 213 -9.29 9.96 -14.56
N ASP A 214 -8.00 10.29 -14.60
CA ASP A 214 -7.06 9.77 -15.59
C ASP A 214 -6.36 8.49 -15.13
N ALA A 215 -6.53 8.09 -13.87
CA ALA A 215 -5.84 6.97 -13.23
C ALA A 215 -6.42 5.58 -13.63
N SER A 216 -6.32 5.24 -14.92
CA SER A 216 -6.67 3.91 -15.46
C SER A 216 -5.43 3.06 -15.74
N ASP A 217 -5.59 1.73 -15.78
CA ASP A 217 -4.49 0.82 -16.13
C ASP A 217 -3.94 1.12 -17.53
N LYS A 218 -4.81 1.35 -18.51
CA LYS A 218 -4.40 1.72 -19.87
C LYS A 218 -3.55 3.00 -19.89
N HIS A 219 -3.98 4.04 -19.18
CA HIS A 219 -3.22 5.28 -19.08
C HIS A 219 -1.84 5.04 -18.45
N LEU A 220 -1.77 4.25 -17.38
CA LEU A 220 -0.50 3.93 -16.73
C LEU A 220 0.43 3.14 -17.66
N ILE A 221 -0.12 2.20 -18.44
CA ILE A 221 0.65 1.41 -19.42
C ILE A 221 1.18 2.31 -20.53
N ASP A 222 0.34 3.18 -21.10
CA ASP A 222 0.75 4.17 -22.10
C ASP A 222 1.85 5.11 -21.55
N PHE A 223 1.74 5.53 -20.28
CA PHE A 223 2.75 6.34 -19.59
C PHE A 223 4.09 5.60 -19.41
N ILE A 224 4.08 4.38 -18.87
CA ILE A 224 5.30 3.57 -18.69
C ILE A 224 5.94 3.33 -20.05
N TYR A 225 5.14 2.96 -21.05
CA TYR A 225 5.62 2.69 -22.40
C TYR A 225 6.32 3.90 -23.02
N ALA A 226 5.74 5.09 -22.87
CA ALA A 226 6.29 6.31 -23.45
C ALA A 226 7.55 6.84 -22.72
N GLN A 227 7.65 6.64 -21.41
CA GLN A 227 8.64 7.34 -20.58
C GLN A 227 9.77 6.45 -20.04
N CYS A 228 9.50 5.16 -19.86
CA CYS A 228 10.43 4.26 -19.16
C CYS A 228 10.70 2.95 -19.90
N TYR A 229 9.84 2.54 -20.84
CA TYR A 229 9.97 1.27 -21.54
C TYR A 229 11.06 1.28 -22.62
N GLY A 230 11.78 0.17 -22.71
CA GLY A 230 12.47 -0.23 -23.94
C GLY A 230 13.94 0.20 -24.13
N GLY A 231 14.52 1.02 -23.25
CA GLY A 231 15.94 1.41 -23.34
C GLY A 231 16.24 2.42 -24.43
#